data_AF-A0AAX2TNY1-F1
#
_entry.id   AF-A0AAX2TNY1-F1
#
_cell.length_a   1.000
_cell.length_b   1.000
_cell.length_c   1.000
_cell.angle_alpha   90.00
_cell.angle_beta   90.00
_cell.angle_gamma   90.00
#
_symmetry.space_group_name_H-M   'P 1'
#
loop_
_entity.id
_entity.type
_entity.pdbx_description
1 polymer ?
#
loop_
_entity_poly.entity_id
_entity_poly.type
_entity_poly.pdbx_seq_one_letter_code
_entity_poly.pdbx_strand_id
1 'polypeptide(L)'
;ERFVARFPYFTTVDQAKAIRDVLDDLASGHPMDRVVCGDVGFGKTEVALRAAAAVALSGKQVAIVVPTTVLARQHVATFRKRFAPFGIEVGSLSRATSAQEMRETKEGLRSGKMKVVVGTQAIASKDVKFAKLSLVIVDEEQHFG
;
A
#
# COMPACT_ATOMS: atom_id res chain seq x y z
N GLU A 1 -7.02 1.13 -15.99
CA GLU A 1 -6.27 0.55 -17.13
C GLU A 1 -4.80 0.98 -17.21
N ARG A 2 -4.46 2.27 -17.28
CA ARG A 2 -3.06 2.74 -17.43
C ARG A 2 -2.07 2.22 -16.37
N PHE A 3 -2.48 2.03 -15.12
CA PHE A 3 -1.64 1.44 -14.06
C PHE A 3 -1.32 -0.04 -14.30
N VAL A 4 -2.32 -0.79 -14.75
CA VAL A 4 -2.23 -2.25 -14.98
C VAL A 4 -1.32 -2.56 -16.16
N ALA A 5 -1.40 -1.78 -17.23
CA ALA A 5 -0.59 -1.95 -18.44
C ALA A 5 0.93 -1.81 -18.21
N ARG A 6 1.35 -1.27 -17.05
CA ARG A 6 2.77 -1.12 -16.69
C ARG A 6 3.35 -2.33 -15.96
N PHE A 7 2.53 -3.32 -15.61
CA PHE A 7 3.02 -4.58 -15.08
C PHE A 7 3.47 -5.47 -16.26
N PRO A 8 4.77 -5.79 -16.40
CA PRO A 8 5.30 -6.42 -17.61
C PRO A 8 5.07 -7.95 -17.66
N TYR A 9 4.31 -8.50 -16.72
CA TYR A 9 4.05 -9.94 -16.62
C TYR A 9 2.56 -10.22 -16.81
N PHE A 10 2.26 -11.37 -17.40
CA PHE A 10 0.90 -11.89 -17.43
C PHE A 10 0.50 -12.38 -16.04
N THR A 11 -0.73 -12.05 -15.63
CA THR A 11 -1.29 -12.57 -14.39
C THR A 11 -1.77 -14.00 -14.60
N THR A 12 -1.53 -14.87 -13.61
CA THR A 12 -2.15 -16.21 -13.58
C THR A 12 -3.67 -16.09 -13.39
N VAL A 13 -4.40 -17.19 -13.61
CA VAL A 13 -5.86 -17.24 -13.37
C VAL A 13 -6.19 -16.89 -11.91
N ASP A 14 -5.42 -17.43 -10.97
CA ASP A 14 -5.60 -17.18 -9.54
C ASP A 14 -5.27 -15.74 -9.15
N GLN A 15 -4.18 -15.18 -9.69
CA GLN A 15 -3.87 -13.76 -9.48
C GLN A 15 -4.96 -12.86 -10.05
N ALA A 16 -5.44 -13.13 -11.26
CA ALA A 16 -6.50 -12.35 -11.89
C ALA A 16 -7.80 -12.43 -11.08
N LYS A 17 -8.12 -13.60 -10.54
CA LYS A 17 -9.26 -13.79 -9.62
C LYS A 17 -9.07 -12.99 -8.34
N ALA A 18 -7.94 -13.13 -7.65
CA ALA A 18 -7.65 -12.39 -6.42
C ALA A 18 -7.72 -10.88 -6.62
N ILE A 19 -7.23 -10.37 -7.75
CA ILE A 19 -7.31 -8.95 -8.10
C ILE A 19 -8.77 -8.51 -8.28
N ARG A 20 -9.59 -9.27 -9.01
CA ARG A 20 -11.01 -8.95 -9.20
C ARG A 20 -11.75 -8.96 -7.87
N ASP A 21 -11.60 -10.04 -7.10
CA ASP A 21 -12.27 -10.22 -5.81
C ASP A 21 -11.95 -9.03 -4.86
N VAL A 22 -10.68 -8.59 -4.79
CA VAL A 22 -10.28 -7.42 -4.00
C VAL A 22 -10.90 -6.11 -4.51
N LEU A 23 -10.94 -5.90 -5.83
CA LEU A 23 -11.50 -4.68 -6.41
C LEU A 23 -13.03 -4.62 -6.25
N ASP A 24 -13.71 -5.75 -6.35
CA ASP A 24 -15.15 -5.87 -6.15
C ASP A 24 -15.51 -5.59 -4.68
N ASP A 25 -14.76 -6.16 -3.73
CA ASP A 25 -14.94 -5.87 -2.31
C ASP A 25 -14.74 -4.39 -1.99
N LEU A 26 -13.70 -3.75 -2.55
CA LEU A 26 -13.45 -2.31 -2.40
C LEU A 26 -14.58 -1.44 -2.97
N ALA A 27 -15.30 -1.94 -3.98
CA ALA A 27 -16.42 -1.25 -4.63
C ALA A 27 -17.78 -1.54 -3.97
N SER A 28 -17.87 -2.57 -3.12
CA SER A 28 -19.13 -3.07 -2.55
C SER A 28 -19.90 -2.10 -1.65
N GLY A 29 -19.22 -1.05 -1.15
CA GLY A 29 -19.78 -0.12 -0.17
C GLY A 29 -19.73 -0.62 1.28
N HIS A 30 -19.30 -1.87 1.50
CA HIS A 30 -19.06 -2.45 2.82
C HIS A 30 -17.56 -2.48 3.15
N PRO A 31 -17.16 -2.42 4.43
CA PRO A 31 -15.77 -2.64 4.82
C PRO A 31 -15.27 -4.01 4.33
N MET A 32 -14.17 -4.02 3.59
CA MET A 32 -13.49 -5.24 3.16
C MET A 32 -12.64 -5.79 4.30
N ASP A 33 -12.75 -7.08 4.56
CA ASP A 33 -11.83 -7.86 5.40
C ASP A 33 -11.46 -9.14 4.64
N ARG A 34 -10.25 -9.18 4.06
CA ARG A 34 -9.82 -10.22 3.14
C ARG A 34 -8.36 -10.60 3.36
N VAL A 35 -8.12 -11.90 3.41
CA VAL A 35 -6.77 -12.49 3.36
C VAL A 35 -6.49 -13.02 1.96
N VAL A 36 -5.33 -12.65 1.40
CA VAL A 36 -4.83 -13.19 0.12
C VAL A 36 -3.66 -14.12 0.41
N CYS A 37 -3.92 -15.43 0.32
CA CYS A 37 -2.91 -16.46 0.52
C CYS A 37 -2.21 -16.84 -0.79
N GLY A 38 -0.92 -17.14 -0.72
CA GLY A 38 -0.11 -17.63 -1.83
C GLY A 38 1.36 -17.72 -1.46
N ASP A 39 2.10 -18.61 -2.12
CA ASP A 39 3.52 -18.81 -1.84
C ASP A 39 4.36 -17.57 -2.16
N VAL A 40 5.58 -17.54 -1.62
CA VAL A 40 6.55 -16.48 -1.94
C VAL A 40 6.80 -16.45 -3.45
N GLY A 41 6.72 -15.25 -4.04
CA GLY A 41 6.90 -15.06 -5.48
C GLY A 41 5.62 -15.17 -6.32
N PHE A 42 4.47 -15.52 -5.74
CA PHE A 42 3.19 -15.65 -6.48
C PHE A 42 2.50 -14.30 -6.75
N GLY A 43 3.22 -13.17 -6.67
CA GLY A 43 2.70 -11.87 -7.10
C GLY A 43 1.68 -11.23 -6.15
N LYS A 44 1.63 -11.60 -4.87
CA LYS A 44 0.79 -10.94 -3.84
C LYS A 44 0.98 -9.42 -3.81
N THR A 45 2.21 -8.97 -4.01
CA THR A 45 2.55 -7.54 -4.11
C THR A 45 1.82 -6.84 -5.26
N GLU A 46 1.55 -7.53 -6.38
CA GLU A 46 0.81 -6.94 -7.50
C GLU A 46 -0.68 -6.76 -7.14
N VAL A 47 -1.27 -7.69 -6.39
CA VAL A 47 -2.63 -7.56 -5.87
C VAL A 47 -2.72 -6.33 -4.95
N ALA A 48 -1.79 -6.20 -4.01
CA ALA A 48 -1.69 -5.05 -3.11
C ALA A 48 -1.48 -3.72 -3.87
N LEU A 49 -0.61 -3.70 -4.87
CA LEU A 49 -0.36 -2.50 -5.69
C LEU A 49 -1.61 -2.04 -6.43
N ARG A 50 -2.39 -2.96 -7.01
CA ARG A 50 -3.63 -2.63 -7.73
C ARG A 50 -4.72 -2.13 -6.80
N ALA A 51 -4.88 -2.76 -5.63
CA ALA A 51 -5.80 -2.30 -4.59
C ALA A 51 -5.42 -0.88 -4.12
N ALA A 52 -4.14 -0.67 -3.79
CA ALA A 52 -3.62 0.63 -3.38
C ALA A 52 -3.82 1.69 -4.48
N ALA A 53 -3.60 1.34 -5.75
CA ALA A 53 -3.81 2.26 -6.86
C ALA A 53 -5.27 2.66 -7.02
N ALA A 54 -6.21 1.71 -6.94
CA ALA A 54 -7.64 2.00 -7.01
C ALA A 54 -8.06 3.02 -5.94
N VAL A 55 -7.59 2.85 -4.71
CA VAL A 55 -7.90 3.75 -3.60
C VAL A 55 -7.18 5.09 -3.72
N ALA A 56 -5.88 5.09 -4.00
CA ALA A 56 -5.08 6.32 -4.11
C ALA A 56 -5.55 7.22 -5.26
N LEU A 57 -5.86 6.63 -6.42
CA LEU A 57 -6.38 7.37 -7.58
C LEU A 57 -7.79 7.93 -7.35
N SER A 58 -8.56 7.36 -6.42
CA SER A 58 -9.83 7.93 -5.96
C SER A 58 -9.67 9.10 -4.96
N GLY A 59 -8.42 9.50 -4.68
CA GLY A 59 -8.09 10.61 -3.79
C GLY A 59 -8.03 10.25 -2.30
N LYS A 60 -8.27 8.99 -1.94
CA LYS A 60 -8.22 8.45 -0.57
C LYS A 60 -6.80 7.98 -0.20
N GLN A 61 -6.55 7.71 1.08
CA GLN A 61 -5.23 7.29 1.57
C GLN A 61 -5.15 5.79 1.86
N VAL A 62 -3.96 5.24 1.65
CA VAL A 62 -3.62 3.83 1.83
C VAL A 62 -2.44 3.70 2.78
N ALA A 63 -2.53 2.79 3.74
CA ALA A 63 -1.41 2.38 4.59
C ALA A 63 -0.98 0.94 4.26
N ILE A 64 0.32 0.73 4.04
CA ILE A 64 0.92 -0.59 3.86
C ILE A 64 1.79 -0.86 5.08
N VAL A 65 1.39 -1.84 5.88
CA VAL A 65 2.02 -2.22 7.14
C VAL A 65 2.83 -3.49 6.92
N VAL A 66 4.12 -3.44 7.26
CA VAL A 66 5.07 -4.54 7.07
C VAL A 66 5.85 -4.81 8.36
N PRO A 67 6.32 -6.03 8.63
CA PRO A 67 6.82 -6.39 9.95
C PRO A 67 8.25 -5.87 10.20
N THR A 68 9.03 -5.62 9.14
CA THR A 68 10.44 -5.24 9.28
C THR A 68 10.79 -3.99 8.49
N THR A 69 11.81 -3.28 8.98
CA THR A 69 12.40 -2.11 8.30
C THR A 69 12.97 -2.47 6.92
N VAL A 70 13.45 -3.70 6.72
CA VAL A 70 13.97 -4.18 5.42
C VAL A 70 12.84 -4.29 4.40
N LEU A 71 11.73 -4.94 4.79
CA LEU A 71 10.53 -5.03 3.94
C LEU A 71 9.95 -3.64 3.65
N ALA A 72 9.93 -2.75 4.65
CA ALA A 72 9.47 -1.38 4.46
C ALA A 72 10.28 -0.68 3.36
N ARG A 73 11.61 -0.77 3.41
CA ARG A 73 12.48 -0.20 2.38
C ARG A 73 12.22 -0.79 0.98
N GLN A 74 12.04 -2.11 0.89
CA GLN A 74 11.77 -2.79 -0.38
C GLN A 74 10.42 -2.38 -0.99
N HIS A 75 9.37 -2.35 -0.16
CA HIS A 75 8.04 -1.91 -0.57
C HIS A 75 8.03 -0.42 -0.93
N VAL A 76 8.66 0.47 -0.14
CA VAL A 76 8.79 1.89 -0.49
C VAL A 76 9.41 2.06 -1.87
N ALA A 77 10.53 1.38 -2.16
CA ALA A 77 11.20 1.48 -3.47
C ALA A 77 10.29 1.01 -4.61
N THR A 78 9.61 -0.13 -4.42
CA THR A 78 8.69 -0.70 -5.41
C THR A 78 7.49 0.20 -5.66
N PHE A 79 6.83 0.66 -4.60
CA PHE A 79 5.65 1.51 -4.67
C PHE A 79 6.01 2.87 -5.29
N ARG A 80 7.09 3.54 -4.86
CA ARG A 80 7.56 4.79 -5.48
C ARG A 80 7.76 4.63 -6.98
N LYS A 81 8.45 3.57 -7.41
CA LYS A 81 8.67 3.28 -8.83
C LYS A 81 7.36 3.09 -9.61
N ARG A 82 6.39 2.38 -9.03
CA ARG A 82 5.09 2.09 -9.66
C ARG A 82 4.16 3.29 -9.70
N PHE A 83 4.21 4.16 -8.68
CA PHE A 83 3.33 5.31 -8.52
C PHE A 83 3.85 6.62 -9.11
N ALA A 84 5.17 6.78 -9.27
CA ALA A 84 5.78 8.00 -9.84
C ALA A 84 5.15 8.48 -11.17
N PRO A 85 4.82 7.62 -12.14
CA PRO A 85 4.19 8.05 -13.40
C PRO A 85 2.77 8.61 -13.26
N PHE A 86 2.15 8.44 -12.09
CA PHE A 86 0.81 8.90 -11.77
C PHE A 86 0.83 10.11 -10.82
N GLY A 87 2.01 10.65 -10.50
CA GLY A 87 2.16 11.76 -9.55
C GLY A 87 1.72 11.41 -8.13
N ILE A 88 1.63 10.12 -7.80
CA ILE A 88 1.26 9.68 -6.45
C ILE A 88 2.53 9.61 -5.59
N GLU A 89 2.59 10.47 -4.59
CA GLU A 89 3.65 10.46 -3.58
C GLU A 89 3.47 9.27 -2.62
N VAL A 90 4.58 8.61 -2.31
CA VAL A 90 4.66 7.48 -1.37
C VAL A 90 5.60 7.84 -0.23
N GLY A 91 5.06 7.91 0.97
CA GLY A 91 5.77 8.19 2.21
C GLY A 91 6.33 6.91 2.85
N SER A 92 7.31 7.09 3.74
CA SER A 92 7.94 6.01 4.50
C SER A 92 7.84 6.30 5.99
N LEU A 93 7.47 5.29 6.79
CA LEU A 93 7.49 5.36 8.26
C LEU A 93 8.11 4.08 8.85
N SER A 94 9.42 4.08 9.01
CA SER A 94 10.18 2.98 9.62
C SER A 94 11.41 3.52 10.35
N ARG A 95 12.11 2.65 11.09
CA ARG A 95 13.37 3.02 11.76
C ARG A 95 14.48 3.49 10.80
N ALA A 96 14.41 3.11 9.52
CA ALA A 96 15.36 3.56 8.50
C ALA A 96 14.95 4.88 7.82
N THR A 97 13.79 5.43 8.15
CA THR A 97 13.31 6.69 7.55
C THR A 97 14.04 7.86 8.22
N SER A 98 14.55 8.80 7.41
CA SER A 98 15.19 10.00 7.95
C SER A 98 14.19 10.86 8.74
N ALA A 99 14.68 11.66 9.69
CA ALA A 99 13.82 12.54 10.48
C ALA A 99 13.06 13.55 9.60
N GLN A 100 13.69 14.05 8.55
CA GLN A 100 13.08 14.95 7.58
C GLN A 100 11.93 14.25 6.82
N GLU A 101 12.19 13.10 6.20
CA GLU A 101 11.20 12.35 5.44
C GLU A 101 10.04 11.88 6.33
N MET A 102 10.31 11.54 7.59
CA MET A 102 9.28 11.22 8.57
C MET A 102 8.35 12.40 8.85
N ARG A 103 8.91 13.61 9.02
CA ARG A 103 8.14 14.84 9.22
C ARG A 103 7.30 15.17 7.98
N GLU A 104 7.89 15.10 6.80
CA GLU A 104 7.20 15.34 5.51
C GLU A 104 6.08 14.31 5.29
N THR A 105 6.32 13.04 5.62
CA THR A 105 5.32 11.99 5.53
C THR A 105 4.15 12.25 6.48
N LYS A 106 4.41 12.56 7.75
CA LYS A 106 3.36 12.86 8.74
C LYS A 106 2.52 14.08 8.33
N GLU A 107 3.16 15.14 7.86
CA GLU A 107 2.45 16.35 7.40
C GLU A 107 1.65 16.08 6.12
N GLY A 108 2.24 15.36 5.17
CA GLY A 108 1.57 14.94 3.95
C GLY A 108 0.37 14.04 4.22
N LEU A 109 0.46 13.15 5.22
CA LEU A 109 -0.65 12.31 5.64
C LEU A 109 -1.77 13.13 6.28
N ARG A 110 -1.42 14.08 7.15
CA ARG A 110 -2.36 14.96 7.85
C ARG A 110 -3.13 15.88 6.89
N SER A 111 -2.44 16.42 5.90
CA SER A 111 -3.04 17.28 4.86
C SER A 111 -3.77 16.50 3.77
N GLY A 112 -3.55 15.19 3.67
CA GLY A 112 -4.10 14.35 2.61
C GLY A 112 -3.35 14.44 1.27
N LYS A 113 -2.23 15.19 1.22
CA LYS A 113 -1.33 15.25 0.05
C LYS A 113 -0.69 13.89 -0.22
N MET A 114 -0.22 13.21 0.84
CA MET A 114 0.38 11.89 0.76
C MET A 114 -0.72 10.84 0.64
N LYS A 115 -0.82 10.17 -0.52
CA LYS A 115 -1.87 9.15 -0.76
C LYS A 115 -1.50 7.77 -0.28
N VAL A 116 -0.20 7.47 -0.22
CA VAL A 116 0.28 6.14 0.17
C VAL A 116 1.39 6.29 1.21
N VAL A 117 1.34 5.49 2.27
CA VAL A 117 2.45 5.33 3.21
C VAL A 117 2.78 3.86 3.38
N VAL A 118 4.06 3.55 3.39
CA VAL A 118 4.57 2.23 3.74
C VAL A 118 5.36 2.34 5.04
N GLY A 119 5.17 1.41 5.95
CA GLY A 119 5.83 1.49 7.24
C GLY A 119 5.65 0.27 8.11
N THR A 120 6.36 0.27 9.23
CA THR A 120 6.19 -0.76 10.25
C THR A 120 5.05 -0.38 11.19
N GLN A 121 4.97 -1.01 12.37
CA GLN A 121 4.09 -0.59 13.47
C GLN A 121 4.19 0.92 13.80
N ALA A 122 5.25 1.60 13.39
CA ALA A 122 5.37 3.06 13.47
C ALA A 122 4.18 3.82 12.86
N ILE A 123 3.49 3.26 11.86
CA ILE A 123 2.26 3.85 11.27
C ILE A 123 1.15 4.04 12.32
N ALA A 124 1.07 3.17 13.33
CA ALA A 124 0.05 3.23 14.37
C ALA A 124 0.38 4.22 15.50
N SER A 125 1.50 4.95 15.40
CA SER A 125 1.90 5.94 16.41
C SER A 125 0.86 7.06 16.52
N LYS A 126 0.63 7.57 17.74
CA LYS A 126 -0.42 8.59 18.04
C LYS A 126 -0.28 9.88 17.23
N ASP A 127 0.94 10.20 16.81
CA ASP A 127 1.31 11.40 16.05
C ASP A 127 1.13 11.22 14.52
N VAL A 128 0.80 10.02 14.05
CA VAL A 128 0.42 9.77 12.65
C VAL A 128 -1.08 10.02 12.51
N LYS A 129 -1.44 11.04 11.73
CA LYS A 129 -2.84 11.41 11.45
C LYS A 129 -3.10 11.35 9.96
N PHE A 130 -4.14 10.63 9.57
CA PHE A 130 -4.61 10.54 8.19
C PHE A 130 -5.78 11.50 8.00
N ALA A 131 -5.82 12.19 6.87
CA ALA A 131 -6.98 12.97 6.44
C ALA A 131 -8.16 12.06 6.04
N LYS A 132 -7.88 10.98 5.29
CA LYS A 132 -8.89 10.05 4.77
C LYS A 132 -8.30 8.67 4.48
N LEU A 133 -7.92 7.94 5.54
CA LEU A 133 -7.51 6.54 5.43
C LEU A 133 -8.71 5.69 4.98
N SER A 134 -8.53 4.85 3.95
CA SER A 134 -9.61 4.03 3.40
C SER A 134 -9.19 2.62 3.01
N LEU A 135 -7.91 2.30 3.11
CA LEU A 135 -7.40 0.95 2.92
C LEU A 135 -6.15 0.76 3.77
N VAL A 136 -6.11 -0.35 4.49
CA VAL A 136 -4.92 -0.85 5.17
C VAL A 136 -4.57 -2.19 4.53
N ILE A 137 -3.32 -2.36 4.14
CA ILE A 137 -2.77 -3.61 3.64
C ILE A 137 -1.72 -4.06 4.65
N VAL A 138 -1.91 -5.23 5.23
CA VAL A 138 -0.92 -5.86 6.11
C VAL A 138 -0.24 -6.96 5.31
N ASP A 139 1.08 -6.91 5.21
CA ASP A 139 1.88 -7.93 4.54
C ASP A 139 2.63 -8.76 5.58
N GLU A 140 2.70 -10.07 5.39
CA GLU A 140 3.35 -11.00 6.33
C GLU A 140 2.79 -10.91 7.77
N GLU A 141 1.45 -10.87 7.91
CA GLU A 141 0.72 -10.70 9.18
C GLU A 141 1.17 -11.66 10.28
N GLN A 142 1.55 -12.90 9.95
CA GLN A 142 2.01 -13.90 10.93
C GLN A 142 3.31 -13.53 11.65
N HIS A 143 4.03 -12.52 11.16
CA HIS A 143 5.22 -11.99 11.82
C HIS A 143 4.91 -10.80 12.74
N PHE A 144 3.65 -10.38 12.81
CA PHE A 144 3.18 -9.43 13.80
C PHE A 144 2.73 -10.20 15.04
N GLY A 145 3.39 -9.91 16.16
CA GLY A 145 3.01 -10.36 17.50
C GLY A 145 2.18 -9.32 18.22
#